data_AF-A0A6S6PL08-F1
#
_entry.id   AF-A0A6S6PL08-F1
#
_cell.length_a   1.000
_cell.length_b   1.000
_cell.length_c   1.000
_cell.angle_alpha   90.00
_cell.angle_beta   90.00
_cell.angle_gamma   90.00
#
_symmetry.space_group_name_H-M   'P 1'
#
loop_
_entity.id
_entity.type
_entity.pdbx_description
1 polymer ?
#
loop_
_entity_poly.entity_id
_entity_poly.type
_entity_poly.pdbx_seq_one_letter_code
_entity_poly.pdbx_strand_id
1 'polypeptide(L)'
;MPSSPLDSLLKIRKQELDEAKKLLSEALARAMTASDAVKAAEQNMVRERDLALDFSADDQVVEAYSRWLPIGRAVLDKARSREQDASMEVESCRTRVNMARSALEAAEKLAEMKAKEQQELAQKKEQAMLDDLAMRRATQKKTD
;
A
#
# COMPACT_ATOMS: atom_id res chain seq x y z
N MET A 1 12.26 5.19 -29.33
CA MET A 1 11.80 3.78 -29.35
C MET A 1 10.41 3.75 -28.73
N PRO A 2 9.37 3.25 -29.41
CA PRO A 2 8.07 3.06 -28.77
C PRO A 2 8.24 2.09 -27.59
N SER A 3 7.69 2.42 -26.42
CA SER A 3 7.71 1.51 -25.26
C SER A 3 6.98 0.23 -25.64
N SER A 4 7.59 -0.93 -25.38
CA SER A 4 6.87 -2.18 -25.61
C SER A 4 5.63 -2.23 -24.69
N PRO A 5 4.57 -2.95 -25.07
CA PRO A 5 3.39 -3.11 -24.20
C PRO A 5 3.76 -3.60 -22.78
N LEU A 6 4.84 -4.37 -22.65
CA LEU A 6 5.35 -4.88 -21.38
C LEU A 6 6.04 -3.79 -20.54
N ASP A 7 6.78 -2.87 -21.18
CA ASP A 7 7.36 -1.71 -20.50
C ASP A 7 6.26 -0.78 -19.98
N SER A 8 5.20 -0.59 -20.77
CA SER A 8 4.02 0.17 -20.35
C SER A 8 3.32 -0.50 -19.17
N LEU A 9 3.14 -1.82 -19.20
CA LEU A 9 2.56 -2.59 -18.10
C LEU A 9 3.39 -2.45 -16.82
N LEU A 10 4.72 -2.61 -16.90
CA LEU A 10 5.61 -2.44 -15.75
C LEU A 10 5.51 -1.03 -15.15
N LYS A 11 5.45 -0.01 -16.01
CA LYS A 11 5.27 1.38 -15.55
C LYS A 11 3.96 1.56 -14.80
N ILE A 12 2.85 1.04 -15.33
CA ILE A 12 1.53 1.10 -14.68
C ILE A 12 1.58 0.38 -13.33
N ARG A 13 2.16 -0.83 -13.26
CA ARG A 13 2.23 -1.60 -12.01
C ARG A 13 3.08 -0.92 -10.93
N LYS A 14 4.16 -0.23 -11.32
CA LYS A 14 4.94 0.60 -10.39
C LYS A 14 4.12 1.78 -9.87
N GLN A 15 3.40 2.47 -10.75
CA GLN A 15 2.52 3.57 -10.36
C GLN A 15 1.41 3.12 -9.40
N GLU A 16 0.73 2.01 -9.70
CA GLU A 16 -0.29 1.43 -8.82
C GLU A 16 0.26 1.06 -7.43
N LEU A 17 1.47 0.50 -7.36
CA LEU A 17 2.11 0.19 -6.09
C LEU A 17 2.42 1.46 -5.28
N ASP A 18 2.91 2.51 -5.94
CA ASP A 18 3.22 3.76 -5.28
C ASP A 18 1.96 4.49 -4.81
N GLU A 19 0.87 4.46 -5.60
CA GLU A 19 -0.44 4.95 -5.20
C GLU A 19 -1.00 4.17 -4.01
N ALA A 20 -0.90 2.83 -4.01
CA ALA A 20 -1.34 2.01 -2.89
C ALA A 20 -0.57 2.32 -1.59
N LYS A 21 0.74 2.55 -1.67
CA LYS A 21 1.56 2.98 -0.53
C LYS A 21 1.15 4.36 -0.03
N LYS A 22 0.87 5.31 -0.93
CA LYS A 22 0.39 6.63 -0.57
C LYS A 22 -0.93 6.54 0.20
N LEU A 23 -1.90 5.78 -0.30
CA LEU A 23 -3.18 5.56 0.38
C LEU A 23 -2.99 4.91 1.76
N LEU A 24 -2.08 3.94 1.89
CA LEU A 24 -1.76 3.34 3.18
C LEU A 24 -1.18 4.36 4.15
N SER A 25 -0.29 5.25 3.70
CA SER A 25 0.28 6.30 4.55
C SER A 25 -0.79 7.29 5.04
N GLU A 26 -1.75 7.65 4.18
CA GLU A 26 -2.87 8.52 4.53
C GLU A 26 -3.82 7.83 5.53
N ALA A 27 -4.11 6.53 5.32
CA ALA A 27 -4.93 5.75 6.24
C ALA A 27 -4.28 5.61 7.61
N LEU A 28 -2.95 5.39 7.68
CA LEU A 28 -2.21 5.35 8.93
C LEU A 28 -2.25 6.69 9.66
N ALA A 29 -2.12 7.80 8.95
CA ALA A 29 -2.26 9.13 9.53
C ALA A 29 -3.67 9.35 10.11
N ARG A 30 -4.72 8.94 9.37
CA ARG A 30 -6.11 8.98 9.87
C ARG A 30 -6.29 8.12 11.13
N ALA A 31 -5.77 6.89 11.13
CA ALA A 31 -5.84 6.00 12.28
C ALA A 31 -5.14 6.60 13.52
N MET A 32 -3.99 7.24 13.35
CA MET A 32 -3.31 7.94 14.44
C MET A 32 -4.17 9.07 15.02
N THR A 33 -4.75 9.91 14.16
CA THR A 33 -5.64 11.00 14.62
C THR A 33 -6.90 10.48 15.32
N ALA A 34 -7.47 9.36 14.86
CA ALA A 34 -8.63 8.74 15.48
C ALA A 34 -8.29 8.17 16.87
N SER A 35 -7.13 7.53 17.01
CA SER A 35 -6.65 7.02 18.30
C SER A 35 -6.38 8.16 19.29
N ASP A 36 -5.80 9.26 18.84
CA ASP A 36 -5.59 10.43 19.70
C ASP A 36 -6.91 11.10 20.11
N ALA A 37 -7.94 11.06 19.26
CA ALA A 37 -9.27 11.52 19.62
C ALA A 37 -9.92 10.64 20.72
N VAL A 38 -9.71 9.33 20.69
CA VAL A 38 -10.15 8.41 21.77
C VAL A 38 -9.45 8.76 23.07
N LYS A 39 -8.12 8.88 23.06
CA LYS A 39 -7.33 9.28 24.26
C LYS A 39 -7.82 10.61 24.82
N ALA A 40 -8.05 11.61 23.97
CA ALA A 40 -8.55 12.92 24.40
C ALA A 40 -9.95 12.83 25.02
N ALA A 41 -10.86 12.02 24.44
CA ALA A 41 -12.18 11.79 24.99
C ALA A 41 -12.13 11.08 26.35
N GLU A 42 -11.27 10.07 26.50
CA GLU A 42 -11.07 9.36 27.77
C GLU A 42 -10.47 10.27 28.84
N GLN A 43 -9.49 11.11 28.50
CA GLN A 43 -8.92 12.10 29.41
C GLN A 43 -9.97 13.12 29.88
N ASN A 44 -10.84 13.58 28.97
CA ASN A 44 -11.95 14.47 29.35
C ASN A 44 -12.93 13.76 30.29
N MET A 45 -13.28 12.49 30.03
CA MET A 45 -14.13 11.70 30.93
C MET A 45 -13.56 11.59 32.35
N VAL A 46 -12.24 11.37 32.46
CA VAL A 46 -11.55 11.33 33.76
C VAL A 46 -11.57 12.71 34.41
N ARG A 47 -11.20 13.76 33.68
CA ARG A 47 -11.16 15.14 34.22
C ARG A 47 -12.51 15.58 34.76
N GLU A 48 -13.58 15.41 33.99
CA GLU A 48 -14.93 15.83 34.39
C GLU A 48 -15.42 15.02 35.60
N ARG A 49 -15.10 13.72 35.66
CA ARG A 49 -15.38 12.89 36.83
C ARG A 49 -14.63 13.39 38.05
N ASP A 50 -13.33 13.67 37.92
CA ASP A 50 -12.49 14.07 39.05
C ASP A 50 -12.92 15.43 39.60
N LEU A 51 -13.36 16.36 38.75
CA LEU A 51 -13.97 17.64 39.17
C LEU A 51 -15.26 17.42 39.98
N ALA A 52 -16.11 16.48 39.57
CA ALA A 52 -17.37 16.18 40.26
C ALA A 52 -17.17 15.41 41.59
N LEU A 53 -16.04 14.73 41.74
CA LEU A 53 -15.68 13.98 42.94
C LEU A 53 -14.80 14.76 43.92
N ASP A 54 -14.37 15.97 43.56
CA ASP A 54 -13.59 16.83 44.44
C ASP A 54 -14.41 17.18 45.70
N PHE A 55 -13.79 17.08 46.88
CA PHE A 55 -14.43 17.43 48.15
C PHE A 55 -14.82 18.91 48.26
N SER A 56 -14.25 19.76 47.40
CA SER A 56 -14.60 21.17 47.29
C SER A 56 -15.73 21.47 46.29
N ALA A 57 -16.19 20.46 45.53
CA ALA A 57 -17.28 20.62 44.58
C ALA A 57 -18.61 20.86 45.30
N ASP A 58 -19.40 21.78 44.76
CA ASP A 58 -20.77 22.01 45.20
C ASP A 58 -21.78 21.16 44.39
N ASP A 59 -23.03 21.16 44.83
CA ASP A 59 -24.12 20.44 44.16
C ASP A 59 -24.30 20.87 42.70
N GLN A 60 -23.97 22.12 42.37
CA GLN A 60 -24.08 22.63 41.00
C GLN A 60 -23.06 21.97 40.07
N VAL A 61 -21.82 21.76 40.53
CA VAL A 61 -20.79 21.03 39.78
C VAL A 61 -21.20 19.57 39.54
N VAL A 62 -21.75 18.90 40.56
CA VAL A 62 -22.23 17.51 40.44
C VAL A 62 -23.40 17.41 39.47
N GLU A 63 -24.36 18.34 39.54
CA GLU A 63 -25.47 18.40 38.58
C GLU A 63 -24.98 18.66 37.16
N ALA A 64 -24.01 19.57 36.98
CA ALA A 64 -23.42 19.86 35.68
C ALA A 64 -22.75 18.61 35.08
N TYR A 65 -22.00 17.87 35.90
CA TYR A 65 -21.43 16.58 35.50
C TYR A 65 -22.50 15.56 35.10
N SER A 66 -23.59 15.45 35.86
CA SER A 66 -24.68 14.51 35.54
C SER A 66 -25.34 14.81 34.18
N ARG A 67 -25.48 16.10 33.82
CA ARG A 67 -26.02 16.55 32.53
C ARG A 67 -25.01 16.36 31.40
N TRP A 68 -23.72 16.52 31.69
CA TRP A 68 -22.65 16.35 30.72
C TRP A 68 -22.36 14.87 30.39
N LEU A 69 -22.45 13.98 31.38
CA LEU A 69 -22.01 12.58 31.27
C LEU A 69 -22.58 11.82 30.06
N PRO A 70 -23.87 11.94 29.69
CA PRO A 70 -24.41 11.31 28.48
C PRO A 70 -23.74 11.82 27.20
N ILE A 71 -23.43 13.12 27.14
CA ILE A 71 -22.75 13.77 26.01
C ILE A 71 -21.30 13.28 25.92
N GLY A 72 -20.58 13.26 27.05
CA GLY A 72 -19.21 12.75 27.14
C GLY A 72 -19.09 11.29 26.66
N ARG A 73 -20.04 10.43 27.09
CA ARG A 73 -20.12 9.03 26.63
C ARG A 73 -20.37 8.94 25.13
N ALA A 74 -21.33 9.69 24.59
CA ALA A 74 -21.61 9.69 23.16
C ALA A 74 -20.40 10.15 22.33
N VAL A 75 -19.62 11.12 22.82
CA VAL A 75 -18.37 11.55 22.18
C VAL A 75 -17.31 10.45 22.20
N LEU A 76 -17.13 9.76 23.33
CA LEU A 76 -16.20 8.64 23.44
C LEU A 76 -16.59 7.47 22.52
N ASP A 77 -17.86 7.10 22.50
CA ASP A 77 -18.37 6.02 21.64
C ASP A 77 -18.16 6.35 20.16
N LYS A 78 -18.43 7.61 19.77
CA LYS A 78 -18.17 8.09 18.41
C LYS A 78 -16.67 8.09 18.06
N ALA A 79 -15.80 8.45 19.00
CA ALA A 79 -14.36 8.41 18.80
C ALA A 79 -13.88 6.96 18.58
N ARG A 80 -14.36 6.02 19.39
CA ARG A 80 -14.04 4.58 19.26
C ARG A 80 -14.54 3.99 17.96
N SER A 81 -15.75 4.33 17.53
CA SER A 81 -16.27 3.91 16.22
C SER A 81 -15.35 4.40 15.09
N ARG A 82 -14.91 5.66 15.14
CA ARG A 82 -13.98 6.21 14.14
C ARG A 82 -12.61 5.56 14.17
N GLU A 83 -12.10 5.22 15.35
CA GLU A 83 -10.84 4.49 15.48
C GLU A 83 -10.95 3.08 14.87
N GLN A 84 -12.07 2.39 15.10
CA GLN A 84 -12.35 1.09 14.48
C GLN A 84 -12.44 1.20 12.95
N ASP A 85 -13.20 2.17 12.43
CA ASP A 85 -13.34 2.41 10.99
C ASP A 85 -11.98 2.69 10.35
N ALA A 86 -11.15 3.55 10.98
CA ALA A 86 -9.82 3.87 10.50
C ALA A 86 -8.86 2.66 10.55
N SER A 87 -8.99 1.81 11.57
CA SER A 87 -8.23 0.55 11.64
C SER A 87 -8.60 -0.40 10.51
N MET A 88 -9.89 -0.54 10.21
CA MET A 88 -10.36 -1.34 9.07
C MET A 88 -9.87 -0.78 7.73
N GLU A 89 -9.83 0.55 7.59
CA GLU A 89 -9.29 1.22 6.40
C GLU A 89 -7.79 0.91 6.22
N VAL A 90 -7.00 0.97 7.29
CA VAL A 90 -5.57 0.60 7.27
C VAL A 90 -5.39 -0.83 6.77
N GLU A 91 -6.18 -1.79 7.28
CA GLU A 91 -6.09 -3.18 6.82
C GLU A 91 -6.46 -3.33 5.34
N SER A 92 -7.51 -2.63 4.89
CA SER A 92 -7.86 -2.62 3.45
C SER A 92 -6.73 -2.06 2.58
N CYS A 93 -6.09 -0.97 3.01
CA CYS A 93 -4.94 -0.40 2.32
C CYS A 93 -3.72 -1.35 2.33
N ARG A 94 -3.47 -2.08 3.42
CA ARG A 94 -2.42 -3.11 3.47
C ARG A 94 -2.67 -4.22 2.46
N THR A 95 -3.92 -4.70 2.36
CA THR A 95 -4.30 -5.68 1.34
C THR A 95 -4.04 -5.16 -0.07
N ARG A 96 -4.42 -3.90 -0.35
CA ARG A 96 -4.16 -3.27 -1.66
C ARG A 96 -2.67 -3.19 -2.00
N VAL A 97 -1.82 -2.79 -1.04
CA VAL A 97 -0.37 -2.76 -1.24
C VAL A 97 0.18 -4.15 -1.56
N ASN A 98 -0.28 -5.18 -0.85
CA ASN A 98 0.16 -6.56 -1.11
C ASN A 98 -0.26 -7.02 -2.51
N MET A 99 -1.49 -6.75 -2.93
CA MET A 99 -1.97 -7.08 -4.28
C MET A 99 -1.18 -6.34 -5.36
N ALA A 100 -0.93 -5.04 -5.20
CA ALA A 100 -0.16 -4.25 -6.15
C ALA A 100 1.30 -4.75 -6.26
N ARG A 101 1.91 -5.15 -5.13
CA ARG A 101 3.24 -5.75 -5.12
C ARG A 101 3.25 -7.08 -5.88
N SER A 102 2.31 -7.98 -5.61
CA SER A 102 2.23 -9.27 -6.31
C SER A 102 1.99 -9.09 -7.82
N ALA A 103 1.16 -8.12 -8.21
CA ALA A 103 0.93 -7.81 -9.62
C ALA A 103 2.18 -7.25 -10.33
N LEU A 104 2.96 -6.41 -9.64
CA LEU A 104 4.25 -5.93 -10.14
C LEU A 104 5.25 -7.08 -10.31
N GLU A 105 5.41 -7.93 -9.29
CA GLU A 105 6.32 -9.08 -9.35
C GLU A 105 5.97 -10.04 -10.50
N ALA A 106 4.68 -10.25 -10.75
CA ALA A 106 4.23 -11.06 -11.89
C ALA A 106 4.61 -10.44 -13.24
N ALA A 107 4.45 -9.12 -13.38
CA ALA A 107 4.85 -8.40 -14.59
C ALA A 107 6.38 -8.40 -14.79
N GLU A 108 7.16 -8.29 -13.72
CA GLU A 108 8.63 -8.36 -13.75
C GLU A 108 9.11 -9.74 -14.20
N LYS A 109 8.51 -10.82 -13.67
CA LYS A 109 8.80 -12.19 -14.13
C LYS A 109 8.48 -12.39 -15.61
N LEU A 110 7.35 -11.85 -16.09
CA LEU A 110 7.00 -11.91 -17.51
C LEU A 110 8.03 -11.18 -18.39
N ALA A 111 8.53 -10.04 -17.93
CA ALA A 111 9.60 -9.30 -18.61
C ALA A 111 10.91 -10.07 -18.66
N GLU A 112 11.29 -10.72 -17.57
CA GLU A 112 12.48 -11.58 -17.52
C GLU A 112 12.35 -12.76 -18.50
N MET A 113 11.20 -13.43 -18.55
CA MET A 113 10.96 -14.52 -19.50
C MET A 113 11.07 -14.04 -20.94
N LYS A 114 10.46 -12.89 -21.28
CA LYS A 114 10.53 -12.33 -22.63
C LYS A 114 11.95 -11.92 -23.04
N ALA A 115 12.73 -11.38 -22.11
CA ALA A 115 14.13 -11.04 -22.35
C ALA A 115 14.96 -12.31 -22.65
N LYS A 116 14.75 -13.39 -21.90
CA LYS A 116 15.42 -14.68 -22.14
C LYS A 116 15.04 -15.27 -23.50
N GLU A 117 13.75 -15.29 -23.86
CA GLU A 117 13.29 -15.75 -25.18
C GLU A 117 13.94 -14.97 -26.33
N GLN A 118 14.03 -13.64 -26.20
CA GLN A 118 14.67 -12.79 -27.22
C GLN A 118 16.17 -13.06 -27.33
N GLN A 119 16.86 -13.27 -26.21
CA GLN A 119 18.28 -13.61 -26.19
C GLN A 119 18.55 -14.96 -26.86
N GLU A 120 17.75 -15.98 -26.56
CA GLU A 120 17.86 -17.30 -27.19
C GLU A 120 17.61 -17.24 -28.70
N LEU A 121 16.62 -16.44 -29.14
CA LEU A 121 16.35 -16.23 -30.56
C LEU A 121 17.51 -15.50 -31.26
N ALA A 122 18.13 -14.52 -30.59
CA ALA A 122 19.30 -13.83 -31.13
C ALA A 122 20.50 -14.78 -31.27
N GLN A 123 20.77 -15.61 -30.25
CA GLN A 123 21.83 -16.62 -30.28
C GLN A 123 21.60 -17.66 -31.39
N LYS A 124 20.37 -18.14 -31.56
CA LYS A 124 20.03 -19.08 -32.66
C LYS A 124 20.25 -18.45 -34.05
N LYS A 125 19.92 -17.17 -34.21
CA LYS A 125 20.17 -16.44 -35.47
C LYS A 125 21.67 -16.26 -35.73
N GLU A 126 22.43 -15.91 -34.70
CA GLU A 126 23.89 -15.78 -34.80
C GLU A 126 24.54 -17.11 -35.17
N GLN A 127 24.14 -18.20 -34.50
CA GLN A 127 24.64 -19.54 -34.80
C GLN A 127 24.32 -19.97 -36.24
N ALA A 128 23.07 -19.78 -36.69
CA ALA A 128 22.68 -20.08 -38.06
C ALA A 128 23.51 -19.29 -39.10
N MET A 129 23.82 -18.03 -38.81
CA MET A 129 24.65 -17.19 -39.69
C MET A 129 26.10 -17.70 -39.75
N LEU A 130 26.66 -18.14 -38.63
CA LEU A 130 28.00 -18.73 -38.58
C LEU A 130 28.08 -20.05 -39.34
N ASP A 131 27.08 -20.91 -39.20
CA ASP A 131 26.98 -22.19 -39.91
C ASP A 131 26.88 -21.98 -41.43
N ASP A 132 26.05 -21.03 -41.87
CA ASP A 132 25.93 -20.65 -43.29
C ASP A 132 27.26 -20.16 -43.87
N LEU A 133 27.99 -19.31 -43.13
CA LEU A 133 29.31 -18.82 -43.54
C LEU A 133 30.34 -19.95 -43.61
N ALA A 134 30.30 -20.89 -42.67
CA ALA A 134 31.18 -22.06 -42.64
C ALA A 134 30.92 -22.98 -43.85
N MET A 135 29.64 -23.24 -44.18
CA MET A 135 29.27 -24.02 -45.37
C MET A 135 29.78 -23.37 -46.66
N ARG A 136 29.59 -22.05 -46.83
CA ARG A 136 30.05 -21.32 -48.02
C ARG A 136 31.57 -21.39 -48.20
N ARG A 137 32.34 -21.27 -47.11
CA ARG A 137 33.81 -21.44 -47.14
C ARG A 137 34.22 -22.87 -47.49
N ALA A 138 33.52 -23.88 -46.95
CA ALA A 138 33.80 -25.28 -47.25
C ALA A 138 33.54 -25.64 -48.72
N THR A 139 32.50 -25.05 -49.34
CA THR A 139 32.23 -25.24 -50.77
C THR A 139 33.27 -24.57 -51.67
N GLN A 140 33.78 -23.38 -51.32
CA GLN A 140 34.83 -22.70 -52.10
C GLN A 140 36.16 -23.46 -52.08
N LYS A 141 36.50 -24.09 -50.95
CA LYS A 141 37.73 -24.86 -50.79
C LYS A 141 37.74 -26.22 -51.50
N LYS A 142 36.60 -26.67 -52.04
CA LYS A 142 36.48 -27.91 -52.83
C LYS A 142 36.59 -27.66 -54.35
N THR A 143 36.52 -26.41 -54.78
CA THR A 143 36.57 -25.99 -56.19
C THR A 143 37.93 -25.44 -56.62
N ASP A 144 38.84 -25.26 -55.66
CA ASP A 144 40.28 -25.03 -55.87
C ASP A 144 41.05 -26.35 -55.71
#